data_AF-Q7NEB8-F1
#
_entry.id   AF-Q7NEB8-F1
#
_cell.length_a   1.000
_cell.length_b   1.000
_cell.length_c   1.000
_cell.angle_alpha   90.00
_cell.angle_beta   90.00
_cell.angle_gamma   90.00
#
_symmetry.space_group_name_H-M   'P 1'
#
loop_
_entity.id
_entity.type
_entity.pdbx_description
1 polymer ?
#
loop_
_entity_poly.entity_id
_entity_poly.type
_entity_poly.pdbx_seq_one_letter_code
_entity_poly.pdbx_strand_id
1 'polypeptide(L)'
;MDALRIGSMPLSFKVFTALCLSAVLAAPAGAELTSRNPYTRLVEVLRTGNWREAEQETRLLLLRSVGREEVGWLDVPAIQKLSCDDVRAVDRVWAAASAERLGFSAQKRLWQEISGEAGPPAAATFNANYDRFVERVGWRFGGEWVQDANLTFTTAAPAGHLSAIGRDGCFITFLTMLSRCGL
;
A
#
# COMPACT_ATOMS: atom_id res chain seq x y z
N MET A 1 -86.72 14.54 -27.27
CA MET A 1 -87.23 14.51 -28.66
C MET A 1 -86.16 15.13 -29.52
N ASP A 2 -85.91 14.49 -30.67
CA ASP A 2 -85.06 14.91 -31.80
C ASP A 2 -83.54 14.86 -31.57
N ALA A 3 -82.88 13.78 -32.02
CA ALA A 3 -82.45 13.44 -33.39
C ALA A 3 -81.02 13.96 -33.66
N LEU A 4 -80.01 13.09 -33.64
CA LEU A 4 -79.40 12.46 -34.82
C LEU A 4 -78.77 13.47 -35.80
N ARG A 5 -77.44 13.50 -35.89
CA ARG A 5 -76.63 12.97 -37.03
C ARG A 5 -75.15 13.41 -36.90
N ILE A 6 -74.22 12.47 -36.73
CA ILE A 6 -73.43 11.76 -37.76
C ILE A 6 -72.28 12.61 -38.34
N GLY A 7 -71.05 12.12 -38.11
CA GLY A 7 -69.82 12.43 -38.84
C GLY A 7 -68.70 11.52 -38.31
N SER A 8 -68.75 10.22 -38.62
CA SER A 8 -67.90 9.56 -39.62
C SER A 8 -66.41 9.46 -39.22
N MET A 9 -66.04 8.26 -38.77
CA MET A 9 -64.65 7.76 -38.68
C MET A 9 -64.08 7.50 -40.10
N PRO A 10 -62.77 7.26 -40.21
CA PRO A 10 -62.41 5.92 -40.70
C PRO A 10 -61.43 5.16 -39.81
N LEU A 11 -61.53 3.84 -39.97
CA LEU A 11 -60.87 2.74 -39.29
C LEU A 11 -59.35 2.69 -39.50
N SER A 12 -58.62 2.31 -38.44
CA SER A 12 -57.72 1.14 -38.44
C SER A 12 -57.32 0.87 -36.98
N PHE A 13 -58.00 -0.04 -36.27
CA PHE A 13 -57.62 -1.44 -36.06
C PHE A 13 -56.14 -1.66 -35.69
N LYS A 14 -55.83 -1.67 -34.38
CA LYS A 14 -55.55 -2.90 -33.62
C LYS A 14 -55.20 -2.56 -32.16
N VAL A 15 -56.07 -3.01 -31.27
CA VAL A 15 -55.76 -3.22 -29.85
C VAL A 15 -54.94 -4.51 -29.76
N PHE A 16 -53.78 -4.47 -29.13
CA PHE A 16 -53.26 -5.61 -28.39
C PHE A 16 -52.73 -5.10 -27.05
N THR A 17 -53.47 -5.45 -26.02
CA THR A 17 -53.12 -5.41 -24.61
C THR A 17 -51.83 -6.19 -24.33
N ALA A 18 -50.91 -5.59 -23.57
CA ALA A 18 -50.08 -6.31 -22.61
C ALA A 18 -49.56 -5.35 -21.54
N LEU A 19 -50.09 -5.46 -20.32
CA LEU A 19 -49.41 -5.00 -19.12
C LEU A 19 -48.04 -5.68 -19.06
N CYS A 20 -46.98 -4.93 -18.82
CA CYS A 20 -45.82 -5.46 -18.13
C CYS A 20 -45.31 -4.41 -17.14
N LEU A 21 -45.56 -4.70 -15.86
CA LEU A 21 -45.03 -4.02 -14.71
C LEU A 21 -43.51 -4.23 -14.71
N SER A 22 -42.71 -3.18 -14.82
CA SER A 22 -41.30 -3.22 -14.42
C SER A 22 -40.87 -1.84 -14.00
N ALA A 23 -40.31 -1.78 -12.80
CA ALA A 23 -39.84 -0.59 -12.14
C ALA A 23 -39.01 0.31 -13.06
N VAL A 24 -39.27 1.61 -13.01
CA VAL A 24 -38.21 2.60 -13.25
C VAL A 24 -37.18 2.35 -12.17
N LEU A 25 -36.15 1.56 -12.49
CA LEU A 25 -34.95 1.50 -11.70
C LEU A 25 -34.39 2.91 -11.64
N ALA A 26 -34.52 3.54 -10.47
CA ALA A 26 -33.57 4.54 -10.04
C ALA A 26 -32.17 3.99 -10.37
N ALA A 27 -31.38 4.78 -11.10
CA ALA A 27 -29.99 4.46 -11.38
C ALA A 27 -29.30 4.03 -10.09
N PRO A 28 -28.41 3.03 -10.11
CA PRO A 28 -27.70 2.64 -8.91
C PRO A 28 -26.88 3.83 -8.43
N ALA A 29 -27.16 4.30 -7.21
CA ALA A 29 -26.20 5.05 -6.44
C ALA A 29 -24.98 4.13 -6.22
N GLY A 30 -23.98 4.21 -7.09
CA GLY A 30 -22.89 3.24 -7.06
C GLY A 30 -21.87 3.33 -8.18
N ALA A 31 -21.70 4.49 -8.81
CA ALA A 31 -20.72 4.65 -9.88
C ALA A 31 -20.05 6.02 -9.85
N GLU A 32 -19.41 6.36 -8.72
CA GLU A 32 -18.34 7.37 -8.72
C GLU A 32 -17.40 7.19 -7.51
N LEU A 33 -16.67 6.07 -7.50
CA LEU A 33 -15.38 5.99 -6.84
C LEU A 33 -14.35 5.86 -7.94
N THR A 34 -13.95 6.99 -8.54
CA THR A 34 -12.60 7.07 -9.07
C THR A 34 -11.69 6.63 -7.94
N SER A 35 -10.99 5.49 -8.09
CA SER A 35 -10.30 4.89 -6.95
C SER A 35 -9.31 5.91 -6.40
N ARG A 36 -9.61 6.44 -5.20
CA ARG A 36 -8.68 7.31 -4.49
C ARG A 36 -7.39 6.50 -4.40
N ASN A 37 -6.30 7.06 -4.92
CA ASN A 37 -4.99 6.44 -4.85
C ASN A 37 -4.76 5.97 -3.39
N PRO A 38 -4.55 4.67 -3.12
CA PRO A 38 -4.49 4.14 -1.76
C PRO A 38 -3.37 4.81 -0.94
N TYR A 39 -2.35 5.35 -1.61
CA TYR A 39 -1.23 6.06 -1.01
C TYR A 39 -1.52 7.53 -0.66
N THR A 40 -2.71 8.06 -0.94
CA THR A 40 -3.05 9.48 -0.70
C THR A 40 -2.83 9.87 0.76
N ARG A 41 -3.23 9.02 1.70
CA ARG A 41 -3.05 9.28 3.13
C ARG A 41 -1.57 9.28 3.50
N LEU A 42 -0.82 8.28 3.03
CA LEU A 42 0.62 8.18 3.26
C LEU A 42 1.37 9.43 2.77
N VAL A 43 1.04 9.92 1.58
CA VAL A 43 1.61 11.16 1.02
C VAL A 43 1.32 12.36 1.92
N GLU A 44 0.07 12.50 2.40
CA GLU A 44 -0.34 13.62 3.25
C GLU A 44 0.42 13.65 4.58
N VAL A 45 0.48 12.51 5.27
CA VAL A 45 1.12 12.41 6.59
C VAL A 45 2.64 12.58 6.49
N LEU A 46 3.27 12.08 5.43
CA LEU A 46 4.70 12.31 5.17
C LEU A 46 5.00 13.77 4.84
N ARG A 47 4.18 14.42 3.99
CA ARG A 47 4.35 15.83 3.62
C ARG A 47 4.20 16.78 4.82
N THR A 48 3.38 16.41 5.79
CA THR A 48 3.17 17.19 7.03
C THR A 48 4.18 16.84 8.12
N GLY A 49 5.12 15.92 7.87
CA GLY A 49 6.14 15.52 8.83
C GLY A 49 5.63 14.64 9.96
N ASN A 50 4.43 14.04 9.83
CA ASN A 50 3.90 13.11 10.81
C ASN A 50 4.44 11.68 10.56
N TRP A 51 5.75 11.49 10.79
CA TRP A 51 6.48 10.26 10.49
C TRP A 51 5.97 9.02 11.25
N ARG A 52 5.44 9.22 12.46
CA ARG A 52 4.85 8.12 13.25
C ARG A 52 3.57 7.60 12.62
N GLU A 53 2.70 8.51 12.19
CA GLU A 53 1.48 8.14 11.47
C GLU A 53 1.81 7.58 10.07
N ALA A 54 2.85 8.09 9.40
CA ALA A 54 3.33 7.53 8.15
C ALA A 54 3.77 6.06 8.26
N GLU A 55 4.45 5.71 9.35
CA GLU A 55 4.85 4.32 9.62
C GLU A 55 3.61 3.42 9.83
N GLN A 56 2.62 3.91 10.59
CA GLN A 56 1.36 3.20 10.81
C GLN A 56 0.58 2.98 9.50
N GLU A 57 0.43 4.03 8.70
CA GLU A 57 -0.24 3.96 7.40
C GLU A 57 0.50 3.03 6.44
N THR A 58 1.84 3.07 6.43
CA THR A 58 2.66 2.15 5.62
C THR A 58 2.40 0.69 6.01
N ARG A 59 2.39 0.39 7.32
CA ARG A 59 2.08 -0.95 7.83
C ARG A 59 0.68 -1.41 7.42
N LEU A 60 -0.32 -0.54 7.57
CA LEU A 60 -1.70 -0.86 7.17
C LEU A 60 -1.83 -1.13 5.67
N LEU A 61 -1.20 -0.31 4.82
CA LEU A 61 -1.22 -0.49 3.37
C LEU A 61 -0.61 -1.83 2.94
N LEU A 62 0.57 -2.16 3.46
CA LEU A 62 1.27 -3.41 3.10
C LEU A 62 0.61 -4.65 3.70
N LEU A 63 0.00 -4.55 4.89
CA LEU A 63 -0.78 -5.67 5.44
C LEU A 63 -2.06 -5.91 4.64
N ARG A 64 -2.76 -4.83 4.26
CA ARG A 64 -3.98 -4.89 3.45
C ARG A 64 -3.75 -5.49 2.08
N SER A 65 -2.64 -5.17 1.42
CA SER A 65 -2.35 -5.73 0.09
C SER A 65 -2.15 -7.25 0.09
N VAL A 66 -1.93 -7.87 1.26
CA VAL A 66 -1.78 -9.32 1.43
C VAL A 66 -2.82 -9.93 2.38
N GLY A 67 -3.87 -9.19 2.74
CA GLY A 67 -5.00 -9.65 3.57
C GLY A 67 -4.60 -10.04 4.99
N ARG A 68 -3.73 -9.25 5.64
CA ARG A 68 -3.18 -9.50 6.98
C ARG A 68 -3.42 -8.38 7.97
N GLU A 69 -4.39 -7.49 7.73
CA GLU A 69 -4.68 -6.37 8.63
C GLU A 69 -4.94 -6.83 10.07
N GLU A 70 -5.77 -7.87 10.24
CA GLU A 70 -6.10 -8.44 11.55
C GLU A 70 -4.92 -9.16 12.22
N VAL A 71 -3.94 -9.60 11.43
CA VAL A 71 -2.76 -10.30 11.94
C VAL A 71 -1.69 -9.31 12.41
N GLY A 72 -1.59 -8.14 11.76
CA GLY A 72 -0.74 -7.03 12.22
C GLY A 72 0.75 -7.11 11.86
N TRP A 73 1.21 -8.23 11.28
CA TRP A 73 2.61 -8.44 10.88
C TRP A 73 2.74 -9.24 9.59
N LEU A 74 3.85 -9.05 8.87
CA LEU A 74 4.18 -9.75 7.63
C LEU A 74 5.09 -10.96 7.89
N ASP A 75 4.61 -12.16 7.59
CA ASP A 75 5.45 -13.36 7.58
C ASP A 75 6.16 -13.55 6.23
N VAL A 76 7.02 -14.56 6.14
CA VAL A 76 7.76 -14.87 4.90
C VAL A 76 6.82 -15.05 3.69
N PRO A 77 5.76 -15.88 3.77
CA PRO A 77 4.76 -15.96 2.69
C PRO A 77 4.12 -14.63 2.30
N ALA A 78 3.79 -13.78 3.27
CA ALA A 78 3.20 -12.47 3.03
C ALA A 78 4.17 -11.52 2.31
N ILE A 79 5.42 -11.44 2.77
CA ILE A 79 6.46 -10.63 2.13
C ILE A 79 6.65 -11.03 0.66
N GLN A 80 6.63 -12.34 0.38
CA GLN A 80 6.78 -12.85 -0.99
C GLN A 80 5.61 -12.47 -1.92
N LYS A 81 4.41 -12.29 -1.35
CA LYS A 81 3.18 -11.91 -2.06
C LYS A 81 3.02 -10.40 -2.27
N LEU A 82 3.80 -9.56 -1.58
CA LEU A 82 3.78 -8.11 -1.79
C LEU A 82 4.03 -7.80 -3.27
N SER A 83 3.17 -6.96 -3.84
CA SER A 83 3.31 -6.52 -5.22
C SER A 83 4.45 -5.52 -5.34
N CYS A 84 5.20 -5.57 -6.44
CA CYS A 84 6.27 -4.62 -6.67
C CYS A 84 5.77 -3.20 -6.88
N ASP A 85 4.54 -3.04 -7.37
CA ASP A 85 3.95 -1.71 -7.55
C ASP A 85 3.67 -1.06 -6.18
N ASP A 86 3.15 -1.81 -5.21
CA ASP A 86 2.91 -1.29 -3.87
C ASP A 86 4.22 -0.96 -3.15
N VAL A 87 5.20 -1.87 -3.22
CA VAL A 87 6.50 -1.69 -2.58
C VAL A 87 7.23 -0.47 -3.16
N ARG A 88 7.23 -0.29 -4.48
CA ARG A 88 7.81 0.90 -5.12
C ARG A 88 7.03 2.17 -4.83
N ALA A 89 5.70 2.10 -4.77
CA ALA A 89 4.87 3.26 -4.46
C ALA A 89 5.17 3.76 -3.05
N VAL A 90 5.18 2.88 -2.06
CA VAL A 90 5.56 3.21 -0.69
C VAL A 90 6.98 3.79 -0.63
N ASP A 91 7.96 3.09 -1.23
CA ASP A 91 9.36 3.54 -1.20
C ASP A 91 9.54 4.94 -1.81
N ARG A 92 8.93 5.21 -2.97
CA ARG A 92 9.01 6.52 -3.64
C ARG A 92 8.46 7.65 -2.76
N VAL A 93 7.36 7.41 -2.05
CA VAL A 93 6.77 8.46 -1.19
C VAL A 93 7.67 8.72 0.02
N TRP A 94 8.22 7.67 0.64
CA TRP A 94 9.20 7.81 1.74
C TRP A 94 10.48 8.54 1.31
N ALA A 95 11.04 8.14 0.17
CA ALA A 95 12.27 8.72 -0.37
C ALA A 95 12.08 10.20 -0.72
N ALA A 96 10.98 10.54 -1.41
CA ALA A 96 10.67 11.92 -1.78
C ALA A 96 10.49 12.84 -0.56
N ALA A 97 9.82 12.37 0.49
CA ALA A 97 9.58 13.17 1.69
C ALA A 97 10.84 13.35 2.57
N SER A 98 11.82 12.46 2.44
CA SER A 98 13.00 12.39 3.32
C SER A 98 14.31 12.78 2.66
N ALA A 99 14.28 13.29 1.42
CA ALA A 99 15.46 13.51 0.59
C ALA A 99 16.33 12.24 0.48
N GLU A 100 15.69 11.12 0.12
CA GLU A 100 16.32 9.80 -0.10
C GLU A 100 16.95 9.17 1.17
N ARG A 101 16.71 9.73 2.36
CA ARG A 101 17.31 9.23 3.61
C ARG A 101 16.56 8.05 4.20
N LEU A 102 15.24 8.01 4.01
CA LEU A 102 14.33 7.00 4.55
C LEU A 102 13.69 6.23 3.39
N GLY A 103 13.20 5.03 3.66
CA GLY A 103 12.62 4.12 2.69
C GLY A 103 13.41 2.80 2.57
N PHE A 104 12.84 1.88 1.80
CA PHE A 104 13.40 0.57 1.53
C PHE A 104 14.63 0.65 0.60
N SER A 105 14.66 1.60 -0.34
CA SER A 105 15.85 1.85 -1.17
C SER A 105 17.02 2.36 -0.33
N ALA A 106 16.78 3.23 0.66
CA ALA A 106 17.80 3.67 1.61
C ALA A 106 18.34 2.49 2.45
N GLN A 107 17.46 1.60 2.92
CA GLN A 107 17.87 0.36 3.60
C GLN A 107 18.70 -0.54 2.69
N LYS A 108 18.27 -0.73 1.45
CA LYS A 108 19.00 -1.58 0.50
C LYS A 108 20.38 -1.01 0.17
N ARG A 109 20.50 0.31 -0.08
CA ARG A 109 21.80 0.97 -0.27
C ARG A 109 22.72 0.75 0.92
N LEU A 110 22.22 0.97 2.13
CA LEU A 110 23.00 0.76 3.34
C LEU A 110 23.43 -0.71 3.52
N TRP A 111 22.55 -1.66 3.21
CA TRP A 111 22.91 -3.08 3.21
C TRP A 111 24.07 -3.36 2.24
N GLN A 112 24.01 -2.82 1.02
CA GLN A 112 25.06 -2.98 0.01
C GLN A 112 26.38 -2.34 0.46
N GLU A 113 26.34 -1.17 1.11
CA GLU A 113 27.52 -0.52 1.68
C GLU A 113 28.18 -1.37 2.77
N ILE A 114 27.39 -2.01 3.63
CA ILE A 114 27.90 -2.83 4.75
C ILE A 114 28.42 -4.18 4.27
N SER A 115 27.67 -4.84 3.39
CA SER A 115 27.97 -6.20 2.93
C SER A 115 28.97 -6.25 1.79
N GLY A 116 29.05 -5.18 0.99
CA GLY A 116 29.76 -5.20 -0.30
C GLY A 116 29.04 -6.03 -1.37
N GLU A 117 27.81 -6.47 -1.11
CA GLU A 117 27.09 -7.43 -1.95
C GLU A 117 25.93 -6.74 -2.69
N ALA A 118 25.95 -6.82 -4.03
CA ALA A 118 24.82 -6.39 -4.85
C ALA A 118 23.72 -7.47 -4.98
N GLY A 119 24.05 -8.72 -4.62
CA GLY A 119 23.20 -9.90 -4.76
C GLY A 119 22.68 -10.44 -3.43
N PRO A 120 22.19 -11.70 -3.40
CA PRO A 120 21.72 -12.35 -2.19
C PRO A 120 22.80 -12.41 -1.11
N PRO A 121 22.44 -12.28 0.17
CA PRO A 121 23.40 -12.31 1.26
C PRO A 121 24.27 -13.57 1.30
N ALA A 122 25.59 -13.42 1.41
CA ALA A 122 26.47 -14.56 1.63
C ALA A 122 26.31 -15.11 3.05
N ALA A 123 26.00 -16.41 3.17
CA ALA A 123 25.71 -17.05 4.46
C ALA A 123 26.85 -16.90 5.49
N ALA A 124 28.10 -16.91 5.03
CA ALA A 124 29.28 -16.82 5.90
C ALA A 124 29.43 -15.45 6.60
N THR A 125 28.94 -14.37 5.98
CA THR A 125 29.08 -12.99 6.47
C THR A 125 27.75 -12.40 6.94
N PHE A 126 26.63 -13.06 6.66
CA PHE A 126 25.28 -12.53 6.89
C PHE A 126 25.07 -12.01 8.31
N ASN A 127 25.36 -12.81 9.34
CA ASN A 127 25.08 -12.41 10.72
C ASN A 127 25.86 -11.15 11.12
N ALA A 128 27.16 -11.09 10.80
CA ALA A 128 28.01 -9.94 11.11
C ALA A 128 27.56 -8.68 10.35
N ASN A 129 27.16 -8.84 9.08
CA ASN A 129 26.65 -7.73 8.27
C ASN A 129 25.26 -7.28 8.75
N TYR A 130 24.40 -8.21 9.16
CA TYR A 130 23.08 -7.93 9.69
C TYR A 130 23.16 -7.20 11.02
N ASP A 131 24.02 -7.62 11.95
CA ASP A 131 24.24 -6.91 13.22
C ASP A 131 24.70 -5.47 12.98
N ARG A 132 25.67 -5.26 12.08
CA ARG A 132 26.09 -3.91 11.68
C ARG A 132 24.95 -3.11 11.07
N PHE A 133 24.15 -3.73 10.21
CA PHE A 133 23.02 -3.09 9.54
C PHE A 133 22.00 -2.59 10.56
N VAL A 134 21.53 -3.46 11.46
CA VAL A 134 20.48 -3.12 12.43
C VAL A 134 20.94 -2.07 13.46
N GLU A 135 22.24 -2.04 13.79
CA GLU A 135 22.82 -0.94 14.57
C GLU A 135 22.89 0.36 13.76
N ARG A 136 23.28 0.29 12.49
CA ARG A 136 23.49 1.47 11.64
C ARG A 136 22.18 2.17 11.26
N VAL A 137 21.11 1.40 11.04
CA VAL A 137 19.75 1.97 10.90
C VAL A 137 19.16 2.36 12.24
N GLY A 138 19.75 1.98 13.38
CA GLY A 138 19.27 2.34 14.72
C GLY A 138 18.08 1.51 15.22
N TRP A 139 17.95 0.26 14.77
CA TRP A 139 16.95 -0.69 15.29
C TRP A 139 17.46 -1.48 16.49
N ARG A 140 18.78 -1.58 16.66
CA ARG A 140 19.41 -2.08 17.89
C ARG A 140 20.38 -1.07 18.46
N PHE A 141 20.44 -1.01 19.79
CA PHE A 141 21.40 -0.19 20.53
C PHE A 141 21.90 -0.98 21.73
N GLY A 142 23.22 -1.13 21.88
CA GLY A 142 23.81 -1.90 22.97
C GLY A 142 23.39 -3.37 22.99
N GLY A 143 23.14 -3.96 21.82
CA GLY A 143 22.66 -5.35 21.68
C GLY A 143 21.15 -5.54 21.82
N GLU A 144 20.41 -4.54 22.30
CA GLU A 144 18.97 -4.64 22.54
C GLU A 144 18.15 -4.05 21.39
N TRP A 145 16.99 -4.65 21.11
CA TRP A 145 16.05 -4.13 20.12
C TRP A 145 15.30 -2.91 20.65
N VAL A 146 15.27 -1.84 19.85
CA VAL A 146 14.49 -0.64 20.15
C VAL A 146 13.00 -0.98 19.97
N GLN A 147 12.20 -0.82 21.01
CA GLN A 147 10.75 -1.03 20.92
C GLN A 147 10.14 -0.08 19.88
N ASP A 148 9.14 -0.54 19.13
CA ASP A 148 8.53 0.25 18.04
C ASP A 148 8.02 1.62 18.51
N ALA A 149 7.47 1.70 19.72
CA ALA A 149 7.02 2.95 20.31
C ALA A 149 8.15 3.98 20.52
N ASN A 150 9.39 3.52 20.64
CA ASN A 150 10.60 4.28 20.94
C ASN A 150 11.48 4.52 19.70
N LEU A 151 11.03 4.14 18.50
CA LEU A 151 11.71 4.52 17.26
C LEU A 151 11.74 6.05 17.10
N THR A 152 12.74 6.53 16.35
CA THR A 152 12.97 7.96 16.12
C THR A 152 12.22 8.41 14.86
N PHE A 153 11.05 9.03 15.06
CA PHE A 153 10.14 9.44 13.98
C PHE A 153 10.46 10.83 13.41
N THR A 154 11.63 10.96 12.77
CA THR A 154 12.09 12.21 12.12
C THR A 154 13.08 11.93 10.99
N THR A 155 13.24 12.87 10.05
CA THR A 155 14.25 12.81 8.98
C THR A 155 15.69 12.90 9.47
N ALA A 156 15.89 13.38 10.71
CA ALA A 156 17.20 13.39 11.37
C ALA A 156 17.66 12.01 11.86
N ALA A 157 16.78 11.00 11.80
CA ALA A 157 17.15 9.62 12.11
C ALA A 157 18.25 9.09 11.16
N PRO A 158 18.93 7.99 11.53
CA PRO A 158 19.88 7.33 10.63
C PRO A 158 19.24 6.97 9.29
N ALA A 159 20.07 6.89 8.23
CA ALA A 159 19.59 6.47 6.92
C ALA A 159 18.98 5.07 6.99
N GLY A 160 17.82 4.87 6.35
CA GLY A 160 17.08 3.62 6.37
C GLY A 160 16.34 3.30 7.67
N HIS A 161 16.34 4.18 8.68
CA HIS A 161 15.68 3.94 9.97
C HIS A 161 14.17 3.64 9.83
N LEU A 162 13.50 4.36 8.92
CA LEU A 162 12.08 4.21 8.57
C LEU A 162 11.96 4.07 7.04
N SER A 163 10.92 3.45 6.48
CA SER A 163 9.90 2.67 7.19
C SER A 163 10.46 1.39 7.81
N ALA A 164 10.05 1.04 9.02
CA ALA A 164 10.62 -0.06 9.79
C ALA A 164 10.01 -1.44 9.46
N ILE A 165 9.27 -1.57 8.35
CA ILE A 165 8.68 -2.84 7.89
C ILE A 165 9.72 -3.93 7.67
N GLY A 166 10.96 -3.59 7.32
CA GLY A 166 12.05 -4.57 7.19
C GLY A 166 12.43 -5.27 8.50
N ARG A 167 11.91 -4.82 9.66
CA ARG A 167 11.99 -5.49 10.96
C ARG A 167 11.04 -6.67 11.08
N ASP A 168 9.97 -6.69 10.29
CA ASP A 168 8.99 -7.77 10.30
C ASP A 168 9.51 -8.98 9.49
N GLY A 169 9.26 -10.18 10.01
CA GLY A 169 9.55 -11.42 9.29
C GLY A 169 11.04 -11.68 9.08
N CYS A 170 11.42 -12.09 7.87
CA CYS A 170 12.79 -12.47 7.52
C CYS A 170 13.45 -11.41 6.65
N PHE A 171 14.50 -10.79 7.17
CA PHE A 171 15.24 -9.73 6.48
C PHE A 171 15.81 -10.18 5.12
N ILE A 172 16.30 -11.42 5.00
CA ILE A 172 16.78 -11.97 3.72
C ILE A 172 15.64 -12.00 2.69
N THR A 173 14.44 -12.44 3.10
CA THR A 173 13.26 -12.46 2.24
C THR A 173 12.88 -11.05 1.80
N PHE A 174 12.93 -10.10 2.73
CA PHE A 174 12.64 -8.69 2.43
C PHE A 174 13.64 -8.11 1.41
N LEU A 175 14.95 -8.23 1.64
CA LEU A 175 15.98 -7.77 0.69
C LEU A 175 15.86 -8.42 -0.69
N THR A 176 15.55 -9.71 -0.73
CA THR A 176 15.33 -10.44 -1.98
C THR A 176 14.11 -9.89 -2.72
N MET A 177 13.04 -9.59 -1.99
CA MET A 177 11.84 -8.95 -2.54
C MET A 177 12.15 -7.56 -3.10
N LEU A 178 12.89 -6.70 -2.38
CA LEU A 178 13.31 -5.39 -2.88
C LEU A 178 14.08 -5.51 -4.20
N SER A 179 15.00 -6.46 -4.26
CA SER A 179 15.80 -6.73 -5.47
C SER A 179 14.96 -7.23 -6.64
N ARG A 180 14.00 -8.14 -6.39
CA ARG A 180 13.01 -8.58 -7.39
C ARG A 180 12.20 -7.39 -7.93
N CYS A 181 11.91 -6.41 -7.08
CA CYS A 181 11.19 -5.21 -7.45
C CYS A 181 12.07 -4.12 -8.06
N GLY A 182 13.36 -4.37 -8.31
CA GLY A 182 14.25 -3.41 -8.95
C GLY A 182 14.48 -2.14 -8.13
N LEU A 183 14.35 -2.25 -6.80
CA LEU A 183 14.88 -1.28 -5.84
C LEU A 183 16.34 -1.57 -5.57
#